data_AF-A0AAE0WY94-F1
#
_entry.id   AF-A0AAE0WY94-F1
#
_cell.length_a   1.000
_cell.length_b   1.000
_cell.length_c   1.000
_cell.angle_alpha   90.00
_cell.angle_beta   90.00
_cell.angle_gamma   90.00
#
_symmetry.space_group_name_H-M   'P 1'
#
loop_
_entity.id
_entity.type
_entity.pdbx_description
1 polymer ?
#
loop_
_entity_poly.entity_id
_entity_poly.type
_entity_poly.pdbx_seq_one_letter_code
_entity_poly.pdbx_strand_id
1 'polypeptide(L)'
;MSGDFVLRGTPDVDGTMMQVPTGHCWVVGDNLTYSRDSRIWGPLPLALVTGKVIGLWTWGSWMYRWKRLNHGLQDAVLDEDDDEVD
;
A
#
# COMPACT_ATOMS: atom_id res chain seq x y z
N MET A 1 -11.96 -7.16 19.72
CA MET A 1 -10.92 -8.18 19.51
C MET A 1 -9.66 -7.44 19.10
N SER A 2 -8.53 -7.69 19.76
CA SER A 2 -7.24 -7.11 19.38
C SER A 2 -6.82 -7.65 18.00
N GLY A 3 -6.10 -6.86 17.21
CA GLY A 3 -5.77 -7.19 15.82
C GLY A 3 -4.61 -8.17 15.67
N ASP A 4 -4.10 -8.28 14.45
CA ASP A 4 -2.98 -9.14 14.06
C ASP A 4 -1.66 -8.69 14.71
N PHE A 5 -0.71 -9.62 14.81
CA PHE A 5 0.67 -9.31 15.16
C PHE A 5 1.48 -9.00 13.90
N VAL A 6 2.13 -7.84 13.89
CA VAL A 6 2.91 -7.33 12.76
C VAL A 6 4.33 -7.03 13.23
N LEU A 7 5.28 -7.11 12.30
CA LEU A 7 6.62 -6.63 12.55
C LEU A 7 6.62 -5.09 12.55
N ARG A 8 7.14 -4.47 13.62
CA ARG A 8 7.10 -3.02 13.78
C ARG A 8 7.98 -2.30 12.76
N GLY A 9 9.10 -2.89 12.38
CA GLY A 9 10.09 -2.31 11.48
C GLY A 9 10.26 -3.06 10.16
N THR A 10 11.34 -2.72 9.45
CA THR A 10 11.82 -3.52 8.32
C THR A 10 12.44 -4.82 8.87
N PRO A 11 12.19 -6.00 8.25
CA PRO A 11 12.69 -7.31 8.70
C PRO A 11 14.15 -7.37 9.13
N ASP A 12 15.01 -6.58 8.50
CA ASP A 12 16.45 -6.60 8.71
C ASP A 12 16.95 -5.68 9.84
N VAL A 13 16.06 -4.91 10.49
CA VAL A 13 16.45 -3.87 11.46
C VAL A 13 16.18 -4.29 12.89
N ASP A 14 14.92 -4.60 13.21
CA ASP A 14 14.54 -5.14 14.52
C ASP A 14 13.42 -6.16 14.35
N GLY A 15 13.54 -7.30 15.04
CA GLY A 15 12.58 -8.41 15.03
C GLY A 15 11.35 -8.16 15.91
N THR A 16 11.06 -6.90 16.27
CA THR A 16 10.05 -6.60 17.29
C THR A 16 8.66 -6.74 16.71
N MET A 17 7.92 -7.73 17.23
CA MET A 17 6.51 -7.92 16.91
C MET A 17 5.65 -7.02 17.79
N MET A 18 4.62 -6.42 17.20
CA MET A 18 3.60 -5.66 17.93
C MET A 18 2.20 -6.12 17.53
N GLN A 19 1.25 -6.05 18.47
CA GLN A 19 -0.15 -6.29 18.15
C GLN A 19 -0.80 -4.99 17.67
N VAL A 20 -1.54 -5.04 16.56
CA VAL A 20 -2.32 -3.90 16.10
C VAL A 20 -3.48 -3.63 17.09
N PRO A 21 -3.59 -2.41 17.65
CA PRO A 21 -4.66 -2.07 18.57
C PRO A 21 -6.04 -2.22 17.93
N THR A 22 -7.06 -2.53 18.74
CA THR A 22 -8.44 -2.54 18.26
C THR A 22 -8.82 -1.17 17.67
N GLY A 23 -9.54 -1.18 16.54
CA GLY A 23 -9.94 0.03 15.84
C GLY A 23 -8.83 0.69 15.01
N HIS A 24 -7.67 0.04 14.87
CA HIS A 24 -6.56 0.50 14.05
C HIS A 24 -6.23 -0.52 12.94
N CYS A 25 -5.49 -0.06 11.93
CA CYS A 25 -4.87 -0.90 10.92
C CYS A 25 -3.36 -0.64 10.84
N TRP A 26 -2.64 -1.64 10.34
CA TRP A 26 -1.25 -1.51 9.92
C TRP A 26 -1.23 -1.44 8.40
N VAL A 27 -0.58 -0.43 7.83
CA VAL A 27 -0.48 -0.26 6.38
C VAL A 27 0.98 -0.20 5.96
N VAL A 28 1.29 -0.84 4.84
CA VAL A 28 2.61 -0.86 4.22
C VAL A 28 2.40 -0.61 2.73
N GLY A 29 3.24 0.25 2.16
CA GLY A 29 3.20 0.54 0.72
C GLY A 29 4.03 -0.47 -0.07
N ASP A 30 3.59 -0.75 -1.30
CA ASP A 30 4.20 -1.73 -2.20
C ASP A 30 5.65 -1.35 -2.56
N ASN A 31 5.96 -0.06 -2.65
CA ASN A 31 7.32 0.45 -2.81
C ASN A 31 8.01 0.63 -1.45
N LEU A 32 8.46 -0.48 -0.87
CA LEU A 32 8.98 -0.54 0.51
C LEU A 32 10.08 0.49 0.81
N THR A 33 10.96 0.79 -0.15
CA THR A 33 12.10 1.70 0.02
C THR A 33 11.67 3.17 0.15
N TYR A 34 10.61 3.56 -0.56
CA TYR A 34 10.14 4.95 -0.60
C TYR A 34 8.85 5.19 0.18
N SER A 35 8.22 4.12 0.67
CA SER A 35 6.97 4.19 1.42
C SER A 35 7.19 4.77 2.83
N ARG A 36 6.44 5.83 3.15
CA ARG A 36 6.34 6.40 4.51
C ARG A 36 5.11 5.85 5.20
N ASP A 37 5.23 4.66 5.76
CA ASP A 37 4.08 3.88 6.25
C ASP A 37 4.17 3.52 7.74
N SER A 38 3.33 2.59 8.19
CA SER A 38 3.21 2.21 9.60
C SER A 38 4.53 1.78 10.24
N ARG A 39 5.51 1.33 9.45
CA ARG A 39 6.86 1.01 9.95
C ARG A 39 7.56 2.20 10.60
N ILE A 40 7.18 3.42 10.23
CA ILE A 40 7.76 4.68 10.74
C ILE A 40 6.90 5.28 11.84
N TRP A 41 5.58 5.38 11.63
CA TRP A 41 4.68 6.15 12.50
C TRP A 41 3.69 5.29 13.30
N GLY A 42 3.70 3.96 13.14
CA GLY A 42 2.87 3.03 13.90
C GLY A 42 1.50 2.73 13.27
N PRO A 43 0.53 2.19 14.02
CA PRO A 43 -0.79 1.86 13.50
C PRO A 43 -1.70 3.09 13.28
N LEU A 44 -2.55 3.07 12.25
CA LEU A 44 -3.50 4.13 11.91
C LEU A 44 -4.91 3.83 12.47
N PRO A 45 -5.61 4.81 13.06
CA PRO A 45 -7.03 4.66 13.38
C PRO A 45 -7.87 4.39 12.11
N LEU A 46 -8.72 3.36 12.14
CA LEU A 46 -9.62 3.01 11.03
C LEU A 46 -10.60 4.16 10.71
N ALA A 47 -10.91 5.02 11.67
CA ALA A 47 -11.76 6.20 11.48
C ALA A 47 -11.18 7.22 10.48
N LEU A 48 -9.88 7.15 10.18
CA LEU A 48 -9.23 8.02 9.18
C LEU A 48 -9.32 7.44 7.75
N VAL A 49 -9.76 6.19 7.60
CA VAL A 49 -9.89 5.54 6.29
C VAL A 49 -11.15 6.04 5.60
N THR A 50 -10.98 6.71 4.46
CA THR A 50 -12.09 7.31 3.70
C THR A 50 -12.67 6.39 2.63
N GLY A 51 -11.93 5.38 2.18
CA GLY A 51 -12.39 4.46 1.15
C GLY A 51 -11.33 3.44 0.72
N LYS A 52 -11.69 2.63 -0.28
CA LYS A 52 -10.83 1.62 -0.91
C LYS A 52 -10.69 1.94 -2.39
N VAL A 53 -9.45 1.92 -2.90
CA VAL A 53 -9.20 2.03 -4.34
C VAL A 53 -9.60 0.71 -5.01
N ILE A 54 -10.47 0.78 -6.02
CA ILE A 54 -11.02 -0.39 -6.74
C ILE A 54 -10.63 -0.44 -8.22
N GLY A 55 -10.03 0.64 -8.72
CA GLY A 55 -9.66 0.78 -10.13
C GLY A 55 -8.82 2.02 -10.35
N LEU A 56 -8.06 1.99 -11.43
CA LEU A 56 -7.29 3.10 -11.95
C LEU A 56 -7.92 3.56 -13.26
N TRP A 57 -7.97 4.87 -13.42
CA TRP A 57 -8.37 5.53 -14.65
C TRP A 57 -7.15 6.29 -15.15
N THR A 58 -6.51 5.76 -16.20
CA THR A 58 -5.31 6.39 -16.78
C THR A 58 -5.66 7.10 -18.08
N TRP A 59 -5.04 8.26 -18.28
CA TRP A 59 -5.11 9.01 -19.53
C TRP A 59 -3.87 8.64 -20.35
N GLY A 60 -4.09 7.99 -21.50
CA GLY A 60 -3.02 7.63 -22.45
C GLY A 60 -3.21 8.37 -23.77
N SER A 61 -2.12 8.42 -24.57
CA SER A 61 -1.93 9.22 -25.80
C SER A 61 -3.09 9.18 -26.81
N TRP A 62 -3.93 8.13 -26.81
CA TRP A 62 -5.09 8.04 -27.73
C TRP A 62 -6.39 7.42 -27.15
N MET A 63 -6.43 6.89 -25.92
CA MET A 63 -7.70 6.42 -25.32
C MET A 63 -7.67 6.35 -23.79
N TYR A 64 -8.85 6.47 -23.17
CA TYR A 64 -9.04 6.25 -21.74
C TYR A 64 -9.04 4.75 -21.42
N ARG A 65 -8.19 4.31 -20.49
CA ARG A 65 -8.11 2.90 -20.06
C ARG A 65 -8.60 2.74 -18.62
N TRP A 66 -9.78 2.15 -18.43
CA TRP A 66 -10.21 1.65 -17.11
C TRP A 66 -9.44 0.37 -16.80
N LYS A 67 -8.63 0.38 -15.74
CA LYS A 67 -8.00 -0.82 -15.18
C LYS A 67 -8.64 -1.12 -13.83
N ARG A 68 -9.45 -2.17 -13.75
CA ARG A 68 -10.00 -2.65 -12.47
C ARG A 68 -8.86 -3.26 -11.65
N LEU A 69 -8.70 -2.83 -10.41
CA LEU A 69 -7.74 -3.45 -9.49
C LEU A 69 -8.41 -4.67 -8.88
N ASN A 70 -7.97 -5.86 -9.31
CA ASN A 70 -8.45 -7.12 -8.77
C ASN A 70 -7.45 -7.63 -7.72
N HIS A 71 -7.96 -7.91 -6.52
CA HIS A 71 -7.21 -8.47 -5.36
C HIS A 71 -6.17 -7.51 -4.75
N GLY A 72 -5.53 -7.95 -3.65
CA GLY A 72 -4.61 -7.17 -2.82
C GLY A 72 -3.27 -6.85 -3.49
N LEU A 73 -2.19 -6.77 -2.69
CA LEU A 73 -0.81 -6.51 -3.13
C LEU A 73 -0.50 -7.18 -4.48
N GLN A 74 -0.20 -6.36 -5.50
CA GLN A 74 0.32 -6.81 -6.79
C GLN A 74 1.76 -6.34 -6.90
N ASP A 75 2.60 -7.13 -7.55
CA ASP A 75 3.97 -6.69 -7.82
C ASP A 75 3.95 -5.45 -8.72
N ALA A 76 4.88 -4.52 -8.45
CA ALA A 76 5.08 -3.37 -9.30
C ALA A 76 5.59 -3.86 -10.67
N VAL A 77 4.70 -3.92 -11.66
CA VAL A 77 5.06 -4.10 -13.06
C VAL A 77 5.42 -2.72 -13.58
N LEU A 78 6.67 -2.55 -14.01
CA LEU A 78 7.05 -1.41 -14.84
C LEU A 78 6.43 -1.69 -16.21
N ASP A 79 5.36 -0.98 -16.54
CA ASP A 79 4.80 -1.05 -17.89
C ASP A 79 5.89 -0.46 -18.82
N GLU A 80 6.47 -1.28 -19.71
CA GLU A 80 7.49 -0.87 -20.70
C GLU A 80 6.99 0.22 -21.66
N ASP A 81 5.69 0.53 -21.63
CA ASP A 81 5.03 1.56 -22.43
C ASP A 81 5.11 2.98 -21.82
N ASP A 82 5.58 3.14 -20.57
CA ASP A 82 5.68 4.47 -19.91
C ASP A 82 6.97 5.25 -20.27
N ASP A 83 7.88 4.66 -21.05
CA ASP A 83 9.16 5.28 -21.48
C ASP A 83 9.07 6.04 -22.83
N GLU A 84 7.93 6.02 -23.55
CA GLU A 84 7.72 6.90 -24.72
C GLU A 84 7.11 8.25 -24.29
N VAL A 85 7.95 9.10 -23.71
CA VAL A 85 7.70 10.54 -23.62
C VAL A 85 8.45 11.22 -24.77
N ASP A 86 7.76 11.46 -25.89
CA ASP A 86 8.16 12.46 -26.90
C ASP A 86 7.79 13.88 -26.43
#